data_AF-A0A536Z6T8-F1
#
_entry.id   AF-A0A536Z6T8-F1
#
_cell.length_a   1.000
_cell.length_b   1.000
_cell.length_c   1.000
_cell.angle_alpha   90.00
_cell.angle_beta   90.00
_cell.angle_gamma   90.00
#
_symmetry.space_group_name_H-M   'P 1'
#
loop_
_entity.id
_entity.type
_entity.pdbx_description
1 polymer ?
#
loop_
_entity_poly.entity_id
_entity_poly.type
_entity_poly.pdbx_seq_one_letter_code
_entity_poly.pdbx_strand_id
1 'polypeptide(L)' 'MRILLSNDDGYFAPGIAILAEALSGLASITVVAPERDRSGSSNSLTLDRPLSVRKSA' A
#
# COMPACT_ATOMS: atom_id res chain seq x y z
N MET A 1 -3.45 -11.64 -15.14
CA MET A 1 -2.32 -11.36 -14.22
C MET A 1 -2.85 -10.62 -12.99
N ARG A 2 -2.22 -10.79 -11.82
CA ARG A 2 -2.57 -10.06 -10.58
C ARG A 2 -1.34 -9.34 -10.05
N ILE A 3 -1.49 -8.09 -9.61
CA ILE A 3 -0.41 -7.27 -9.04
C ILE A 3 -0.86 -6.73 -7.68
N LEU A 4 0.01 -6.85 -6.68
CA LEU A 4 -0.12 -6.21 -5.38
C LEU A 4 0.76 -4.95 -5.38
N LEU A 5 0.16 -3.79 -5.13
CA LEU A 5 0.85 -2.51 -4.98
C LEU A 5 0.87 -2.09 -3.50
N SER A 6 2.02 -1.59 -3.07
CA SER A 6 2.26 -1.06 -1.71
C SER A 6 3.27 0.07 -1.80
N ASN A 7 3.27 0.93 -0.78
CA ASN A 7 4.29 1.96 -0.54
C ASN A 7 4.51 2.13 0.98
N ASP A 8 5.44 2.99 1.34
CA ASP A 8 5.72 3.44 2.71
C ASP A 8 5.16 4.84 3.02
N ASP A 9 4.94 5.69 2.01
CA ASP A 9 4.31 7.02 2.18
C ASP A 9 2.85 6.95 2.70
N GLY A 10 2.20 5.78 2.56
CA GLY A 10 0.83 5.52 2.97
C GLY A 10 -0.20 5.58 1.84
N TYR A 11 -1.41 5.09 2.12
CA TYR A 11 -2.45 4.86 1.09
C TYR A 11 -3.02 6.14 0.47
N PHE A 12 -2.88 7.30 1.13
CA PHE A 12 -3.29 8.60 0.60
C PHE A 12 -2.22 9.28 -0.27
N ALA A 13 -1.04 8.68 -0.42
CA ALA A 13 0.00 9.25 -1.27
C ALA A 13 -0.48 9.29 -2.73
N PRO A 14 -0.34 10.41 -3.46
CA PRO A 14 -0.85 10.51 -4.82
C PRO A 14 -0.17 9.53 -5.79
N GLY A 15 1.11 9.20 -5.53
CA GLY A 15 1.89 8.31 -6.40
C GLY A 15 1.33 6.90 -6.52
N ILE A 16 0.81 6.32 -5.43
CA ILE A 16 0.28 4.95 -5.47
C ILE A 16 -1.04 4.88 -6.22
N ALA A 17 -1.87 5.93 -6.15
CA ALA A 17 -3.11 6.04 -6.93
C ALA A 17 -2.82 6.15 -8.43
N ILE A 18 -1.89 7.01 -8.82
CA ILE A 18 -1.47 7.19 -10.22
C ILE A 18 -0.89 5.89 -10.78
N LEU A 19 -0.06 5.19 -10.01
CA LEU A 19 0.52 3.91 -10.44
C LEU A 19 -0.55 2.82 -10.60
N ALA A 20 -1.50 2.74 -9.66
CA ALA A 20 -2.61 1.79 -9.76
C ALA A 20 -3.47 2.05 -11.00
N GLU A 21 -3.75 3.31 -11.32
CA GLU A 21 -4.48 3.72 -12.52
C GLU A 21 -3.72 3.32 -13.80
N ALA A 22 -2.42 3.64 -13.88
CA ALA A 22 -1.58 3.33 -15.04
C ALA A 22 -1.47 1.81 -15.31
N LEU A 23 -1.50 0.99 -14.26
CA LEU A 23 -1.40 -0.47 -14.37
C LEU A 23 -2.76 -1.17 -14.54
N SER A 24 -3.88 -0.47 -14.37
CA SER A 24 -5.23 -1.04 -14.37
C SER A 24 -5.60 -1.77 -15.67
N GLY A 25 -5.07 -1.32 -16.81
CA GLY A 25 -5.28 -1.95 -18.12
C GLY A 25 -4.44 -3.23 -18.35
N LEU A 26 -3.46 -3.51 -17.49
CA LEU A 26 -2.50 -4.61 -17.66
C LEU A 26 -2.78 -5.80 -16.74
N ALA A 27 -3.36 -5.55 -15.56
CA ALA A 27 -3.61 -6.58 -14.56
C ALA A 27 -4.73 -6.20 -13.59
N SER A 28 -5.25 -7.20 -12.88
CA SER A 28 -6.07 -6.97 -11.69
C SER A 28 -5.17 -6.46 -10.57
N ILE A 29 -5.37 -5.19 -10.17
CA ILE A 29 -4.57 -4.52 -9.16
C ILE A 29 -5.24 -4.66 -7.78
N THR A 30 -4.44 -4.90 -6.75
CA THR A 30 -4.84 -4.77 -5.35
C THR A 30 -3.86 -3.85 -4.65
N VAL A 31 -4.36 -2.80 -4.00
CA VAL A 31 -3.52 -1.86 -3.24
C VAL A 31 -3.63 -2.18 -1.75
N VAL A 32 -2.49 -2.34 -1.08
CA VAL A 32 -2.39 -2.47 0.37
C VAL A 32 -1.24 -1.57 0.81
N ALA A 33 -1.54 -0.57 1.65
CA ALA A 33 -0.55 0.40 2.09
C ALA A 33 -0.80 0.81 3.56
N PRO A 34 0.23 1.35 4.26
CA PRO A 34 0.07 1.88 5.60
C PRO A 34 -0.94 3.04 5.68
N GLU A 35 -1.55 3.23 6.85
CA GLU A 35 -2.44 4.37 7.09
C GLU A 35 -1.71 5.72 7.09
N ARG A 36 -0.43 5.72 7.46
CA ARG A 36 0.43 6.90 7.60
C ARG A 36 1.80 6.62 7.01
N ASP A 37 2.53 7.69 6.73
CA ASP A 37 3.93 7.65 6.33
C ASP A 37 4.77 6.80 7.32
N ARG A 38 5.49 5.83 6.76
CA ARG A 38 6.41 4.91 7.42
C ARG A 38 7.84 5.05 6.91
N SER A 39 8.17 6.11 6.18
CA SER A 39 9.52 6.45 5.76
C SER A 39 10.49 6.39 6.94
N GLY A 40 11.62 5.70 6.76
CA GLY A 40 12.63 5.52 7.81
C GLY A 40 12.33 4.41 8.83
N SER A 41 11.22 3.67 8.70
CA SER A 41 10.93 2.49 9.55
C SER A 41 11.74 1.25 9.16
N SER A 42 12.56 1.32 8.10
CA SER A 42 13.21 0.17 7.45
C SER A 42 12.19 -0.93 7.08
N ASN A 43 12.66 -2.14 6.80
CA ASN A 43 11.80 -3.31 6.57
C ASN A 43 11.46 -4.03 7.89
N SER A 44 11.15 -3.27 8.94
CA SER A 44 10.88 -3.82 10.27
C SER A 44 9.57 -4.59 10.30
N LEU A 45 9.58 -5.74 10.98
CA LEU A 45 8.38 -6.54 11.23
C LEU A 45 7.80 -6.18 12.59
N THR A 46 6.49 -5.93 12.64
CA THR A 46 5.77 -5.77 13.91
C THR A 46 5.55 -7.15 14.53
N LEU A 47 6.19 -7.41 15.67
CA LEU A 47 6.15 -8.72 16.37
C LEU A 47 5.54 -8.62 17.78
N ASP A 48 5.40 -7.41 18.30
CA ASP A 48 5.02 -7.08 19.68
C ASP A 48 3.53 -6.72 19.84
N ARG A 49 2.82 -6.51 18.73
CA ARG A 49 1.40 -6.14 18.72
C ARG A 49 0.69 -6.64 17.45
N PRO A 50 -0.63 -6.85 17.50
CA PRO A 50 -1.41 -7.22 16.32
C PRO A 50 -1.50 -6.07 15.30
N LEU A 51 -1.68 -6.43 14.03
CA LEU A 51 -1.99 -5.51 12.94
C LEU A 51 -3.51 -5.47 12.69
N SER A 52 -4.03 -4.29 12.39
CA SER A 52 -5.43 -4.08 11.98
C SER A 52 -5.48 -3.61 10.54
N VAL A 53 -6.40 -4.16 9.76
CA VAL A 53 -6.60 -3.81 8.35
C VAL A 53 -8.02 -3.28 8.15
N ARG A 54 -8.16 -2.25 7.32
CA ARG A 54 -9.42 -1.62 6.94
C ARG A 54 -9.43 -1.45 5.43
N LYS A 55 -10.61 -1.49 4.81
CA LYS A 55 -10.76 -0.99 3.43
C LYS A 55 -10.91 0.53 3.51
N SER A 56 -10.20 1.27 2.67
CA SER A 56 -10.45 2.71 2.56
C SER A 56 -11.85 2.94 2.00
N ALA A 57 -12.50 4.01 2.46
CA ALA A 57 -13.77 4.48 1.90
C ALA A 57 -13.54 5.18 0.56
#